data_AF-X1BYX9-F1
#
_entry.id   AF-X1BYX9-F1
#
_cell.length_a   1.000
_cell.length_b   1.000
_cell.length_c   1.000
_cell.angle_alpha   90.00
_cell.angle_beta   90.00
_cell.angle_gamma   90.00
#
_symmetry.space_group_name_H-M   'P 1'
#
loop_
_entity.id
_entity.type
_entity.pdbx_description
1 polymer ?
#
loop_
_entity_poly.entity_id
_entity_poly.type
_entity_poly.pdbx_seq_one_letter_code
_entity_poly.pdbx_strand_id
1 'polypeptide(L)'
;IATKGSLRELIIPSIISITVPIGVGILFGVASLAAFLAGAILSGFVFAVFMSNSGGAWDNAKKWIEDGNLGGKGTEVHKASITGDTVGDPFKDTAGPSINTLLVVMSLTASMFMGLILLFNLGKGLIVF
;
A
#
# COMPACT_ATOMS: atom_id res chain seq x y z
N ILE A 1 -12.78 -3.88 20.12
CA ILE A 1 -11.46 -4.51 19.81
C ILE A 1 -10.94 -4.00 18.47
N ALA A 2 -11.65 -4.25 17.36
CA ALA A 2 -11.25 -3.82 16.01
C ALA A 2 -10.93 -2.32 15.88
N THR A 3 -11.78 -1.41 16.38
CA THR A 3 -11.57 0.05 16.28
C THR A 3 -10.28 0.55 16.96
N LYS A 4 -9.94 -0.02 18.13
CA LYS A 4 -8.72 0.36 18.85
C LYS A 4 -7.48 -0.23 18.18
N GLY A 5 -7.59 -1.45 17.64
CA GLY A 5 -6.54 -2.10 16.88
C GLY A 5 -6.22 -1.34 15.58
N SER A 6 -7.24 -1.03 14.78
CA SER A 6 -7.05 -0.34 13.49
C SER A 6 -6.38 1.02 13.65
N LEU A 7 -6.78 1.82 14.65
CA LEU A 7 -6.14 3.11 14.92
C LEU A 7 -4.66 2.96 15.29
N ARG A 8 -4.31 1.95 16.10
CA ARG A 8 -2.92 1.72 16.50
C ARG A 8 -2.06 1.28 15.31
N GLU A 9 -2.56 0.38 14.49
CA GLU A 9 -1.82 -0.15 13.34
C GLU A 9 -1.65 0.87 12.22
N LEU A 10 -2.55 1.86 12.10
CA LEU A 10 -2.42 2.95 11.11
C LEU A 10 -1.37 4.00 11.46
N ILE A 11 -0.91 4.07 12.71
CA ILE A 11 0.10 5.05 13.14
C ILE A 11 1.40 4.85 12.37
N ILE A 12 1.88 3.61 12.31
CA ILE A 12 3.16 3.26 11.70
C ILE A 12 3.20 3.64 10.20
N PRO A 13 2.28 3.19 9.33
CA PRO A 13 2.30 3.55 7.92
C PRO A 13 2.11 5.06 7.70
N SER A 14 1.35 5.75 8.56
CA SER A 14 1.18 7.20 8.49
C SER A 14 2.47 7.96 8.82
N ILE A 15 3.24 7.50 9.81
CA ILE A 15 4.54 8.12 10.14
C ILE A 15 5.52 7.88 8.99
N ILE A 16 5.58 6.67 8.46
CA ILE A 16 6.51 6.32 7.37
C ILE A 16 6.22 7.15 6.12
N SER A 17 4.95 7.31 5.75
CA SER A 17 4.57 8.05 4.54
C SER A 17 4.95 9.53 4.57
N ILE A 18 5.10 10.11 5.76
CA ILE A 18 5.48 11.51 5.94
C ILE A 18 6.99 11.64 6.14
N THR A 19 7.56 10.83 7.03
CA THR A 19 8.97 10.98 7.44
C THR A 19 9.94 10.56 6.33
N VAL A 20 9.61 9.53 5.55
CA VAL A 20 10.52 9.01 4.51
C VAL A 20 10.74 10.02 3.37
N PRO A 21 9.70 10.61 2.72
CA PRO A 21 9.93 11.60 1.68
C PRO A 21 10.73 12.82 2.14
N ILE A 22 10.45 13.30 3.36
CA ILE A 22 11.19 14.43 3.96
C ILE A 22 12.65 14.03 4.18
N GLY A 23 12.90 12.86 4.78
CA GLY A 23 14.24 12.34 5.02
C GLY A 23 15.04 12.16 3.74
N VAL A 24 14.45 11.55 2.70
CA VAL A 24 15.09 11.36 1.40
C VAL A 24 15.42 12.72 0.76
N GLY A 25 14.48 13.67 0.79
CA GLY A 25 14.69 15.00 0.22
C GLY A 25 15.80 15.78 0.93
N ILE A 26 15.83 15.76 2.26
CA ILE A 26 16.84 16.46 3.06
C ILE A 26 18.22 15.80 2.88
N LEU A 27 18.30 14.47 2.94
CA LEU A 27 19.57 13.76 2.92
C LEU A 27 20.18 13.68 1.51
N PHE A 28 19.38 13.38 0.49
CA PHE A 28 19.87 13.04 -0.86
C PHE A 28 19.41 14.01 -1.96
N GLY A 29 18.61 15.03 -1.60
CA GLY A 29 18.19 16.07 -2.52
C GLY A 29 16.96 15.73 -3.36
N VAL A 30 16.55 16.71 -4.16
CA VAL A 30 15.29 16.70 -4.93
C VAL A 30 15.31 15.65 -6.05
N ALA A 31 16.46 15.46 -6.71
CA ALA A 31 16.60 14.47 -7.78
C ALA A 31 16.39 13.03 -7.26
N SER A 32 17.02 12.71 -6.14
CA SER A 32 16.88 11.41 -5.47
C SER A 32 15.46 11.20 -4.95
N LEU A 33 14.83 12.25 -4.39
CA LEU A 33 13.43 12.21 -3.97
C LEU A 33 12.48 11.92 -5.16
N ALA A 34 12.70 12.55 -6.31
CA ALA A 34 11.90 12.31 -7.51
C ALA A 34 12.06 10.86 -8.01
N ALA A 35 13.29 10.34 -8.05
CA ALA A 35 13.55 8.95 -8.43
C ALA A 35 12.92 7.96 -7.43
N PHE A 36 13.02 8.24 -6.13
CA PHE A 36 12.39 7.44 -5.08
C PHE A 36 10.87 7.39 -5.24
N LEU A 37 10.21 8.53 -5.44
CA LEU A 37 8.76 8.58 -5.65
C LEU A 37 8.34 7.86 -6.93
N ALA A 38 9.08 8.03 -8.03
CA ALA A 38 8.80 7.32 -9.27
C ALA A 38 8.88 5.79 -9.08
N GLY A 39 9.92 5.30 -8.40
CA GLY A 39 10.07 3.88 -8.08
C GLY A 39 8.96 3.36 -7.14
N ALA A 40 8.61 4.14 -6.12
CA ALA A 40 7.52 3.80 -5.20
C ALA A 40 6.17 3.72 -5.92
N ILE A 41 5.86 4.67 -6.82
CA ILE A 41 4.61 4.65 -7.59
C ILE A 41 4.56 3.45 -8.51
N LEU A 42 5.62 3.17 -9.27
CA LEU A 42 5.65 2.04 -10.20
C LEU A 42 5.48 0.69 -9.48
N SER A 43 6.24 0.48 -8.40
CA SER A 43 6.14 -0.76 -7.61
C SER A 43 4.80 -0.86 -6.89
N GLY A 44 4.37 0.21 -6.22
CA GLY A 44 3.13 0.24 -5.45
C GLY A 44 1.89 0.05 -6.32
N PHE A 45 1.86 0.63 -7.54
CA PHE A 45 0.76 0.43 -8.47
C PHE A 45 0.57 -1.05 -8.85
N VAL A 46 1.66 -1.75 -9.18
CA VAL A 46 1.63 -3.18 -9.52
C VAL A 46 1.07 -4.00 -8.35
N PHE A 47 1.54 -3.73 -7.12
CA PHE A 47 1.03 -4.42 -5.93
C PHE A 47 -0.43 -4.09 -5.62
N ALA A 48 -0.85 -2.83 -5.76
CA ALA A 48 -2.22 -2.42 -5.51
C ALA A 48 -3.21 -3.17 -6.41
N VAL A 49 -2.90 -3.26 -7.71
CA VAL A 49 -3.71 -4.01 -8.68
C VAL A 49 -3.68 -5.50 -8.39
N PHE A 50 -2.50 -6.07 -8.14
CA PHE A 50 -2.36 -7.49 -7.81
C PHE A 50 -3.20 -7.90 -6.59
N MET A 51 -3.08 -7.16 -5.48
CA MET A 51 -3.80 -7.47 -4.24
C MET A 51 -5.31 -7.31 -4.41
N SER A 52 -5.75 -6.24 -5.07
CA SER A 52 -7.18 -6.00 -5.30
C SER A 52 -7.81 -7.10 -6.15
N ASN A 53 -7.14 -7.48 -7.24
CA ASN A 53 -7.66 -8.48 -8.18
C ASN A 53 -7.59 -9.90 -7.62
N SER A 54 -6.48 -10.27 -6.98
CA SER A 54 -6.33 -11.61 -6.38
C SER A 54 -7.33 -11.84 -5.25
N GLY A 55 -7.50 -10.87 -4.34
CA GLY A 55 -8.49 -10.95 -3.27
C GLY A 55 -9.92 -11.02 -3.79
N GLY A 56 -10.26 -10.20 -4.80
CA GLY A 56 -11.58 -10.27 -5.46
C GLY A 56 -11.82 -11.60 -6.17
N ALA A 57 -10.79 -12.17 -6.80
CA ALA A 57 -10.88 -13.48 -7.46
C ALA A 57 -11.16 -14.61 -6.45
N TRP A 58 -10.48 -14.62 -5.30
CA TRP A 58 -10.73 -15.62 -4.25
C TRP A 58 -12.14 -15.51 -3.65
N ASP A 59 -12.64 -14.30 -3.39
CA ASP A 59 -14.01 -14.12 -2.89
C ASP A 59 -15.06 -14.59 -3.91
N ASN A 60 -14.86 -14.22 -5.19
CA ASN A 60 -15.76 -14.61 -6.26
C ASN A 60 -15.73 -16.13 -6.50
N ALA A 61 -14.56 -16.77 -6.40
CA ALA A 61 -14.44 -18.22 -6.48
C ALA A 61 -15.20 -18.93 -5.34
N LYS A 62 -15.07 -18.42 -4.10
CA LYS A 62 -15.83 -18.92 -2.94
C LYS A 62 -17.33 -18.77 -3.19
N LYS A 63 -17.82 -17.57 -3.57
CA LYS A 63 -19.24 -17.33 -3.87
C LYS A 63 -19.78 -18.25 -4.96
N TRP A 64 -19.00 -18.46 -6.03
CA TRP A 64 -19.37 -19.35 -7.12
C TRP A 64 -19.54 -20.81 -6.65
N ILE A 65 -18.68 -21.29 -5.75
CA ILE A 65 -18.84 -22.61 -5.13
C ILE A 65 -20.06 -22.63 -4.20
N GLU A 66 -20.29 -21.55 -3.44
CA GLU A 66 -21.44 -21.42 -2.55
C GLU A 66 -22.80 -21.46 -3.27
N ASP A 67 -22.85 -21.06 -4.54
CA ASP A 67 -24.02 -21.15 -5.42
C ASP A 67 -24.34 -22.59 -5.88
N GLY A 68 -23.56 -23.58 -5.45
CA GLY A 68 -23.79 -25.00 -5.74
C GLY A 68 -22.85 -25.59 -6.78
N ASN A 69 -21.97 -24.78 -7.37
CA ASN A 69 -20.93 -25.29 -8.26
C ASN A 69 -19.87 -26.07 -7.46
N LEU A 70 -19.28 -27.10 -8.08
CA LEU A 70 -18.29 -27.99 -7.44
C LEU A 70 -18.76 -28.61 -6.11
N GLY A 71 -20.06 -28.88 -5.99
CA GLY A 71 -20.66 -29.60 -4.86
C GLY A 71 -21.20 -28.71 -3.73
N GLY A 72 -21.02 -27.39 -3.81
CA GLY A 72 -21.68 -26.47 -2.88
C GLY A 72 -21.05 -26.39 -1.50
N LYS A 73 -21.80 -25.79 -0.57
CA LYS A 73 -21.38 -25.53 0.82
C LYS A 73 -21.10 -26.82 1.59
N GLY A 74 -20.07 -26.78 2.43
CA GLY A 74 -19.70 -27.89 3.32
C GLY A 74 -18.80 -28.95 2.69
N THR A 75 -18.48 -28.83 1.40
CA THR A 75 -17.51 -29.67 0.71
C THR A 75 -16.07 -29.29 1.08
N GLU A 76 -15.11 -30.19 0.84
CA GLU A 76 -13.68 -29.88 1.00
C GLU A 76 -13.23 -28.75 0.06
N VAL A 77 -13.82 -28.66 -1.14
CA VAL A 77 -13.57 -27.56 -2.08
C VAL A 77 -14.07 -26.22 -1.51
N HIS A 78 -15.23 -26.21 -0.86
CA HIS A 78 -15.74 -25.01 -0.17
C HIS A 78 -14.80 -24.58 0.97
N LYS A 79 -14.34 -25.51 1.81
CA LYS A 79 -13.37 -25.20 2.88
C LYS A 79 -12.05 -24.60 2.34
N ALA A 80 -11.54 -25.14 1.25
CA ALA A 80 -10.36 -24.59 0.58
C ALA A 80 -10.60 -23.17 0.06
N SER A 81 -11.78 -22.91 -0.53
CA SER A 81 -12.14 -21.58 -1.02
C SER A 81 -12.29 -20.54 0.09
N ILE A 82 -12.80 -20.93 1.27
CA ILE A 82 -12.86 -20.06 2.45
C ILE A 82 -11.46 -19.66 2.89
N THR A 83 -10.51 -20.61 2.85
CA THR A 83 -9.10 -20.32 3.20
C THR A 83 -8.49 -19.31 2.22
N GLY A 84 -8.77 -19.46 0.91
CA GLY A 84 -8.33 -18.51 -0.11
C GLY A 84 -8.90 -17.10 0.11
N ASP A 85 -10.21 -16.99 0.39
CA ASP A 85 -10.84 -15.70 0.67
C ASP A 85 -10.34 -15.07 1.98
N THR A 86 -10.05 -15.86 3.00
CA THR A 86 -9.44 -15.37 4.26
C THR A 86 -8.07 -14.73 4.02
N VAL A 87 -7.30 -15.24 3.06
CA VAL A 87 -6.04 -14.61 2.61
C VAL A 87 -6.32 -13.38 1.74
N GLY A 88 -7.39 -13.42 0.93
CA GLY A 88 -7.81 -12.35 0.04
C GLY A 88 -8.41 -11.12 0.73
N ASP A 89 -9.05 -11.28 1.89
CA ASP A 89 -9.70 -10.20 2.64
C ASP A 89 -8.71 -9.07 3.03
N PRO A 90 -7.55 -9.35 3.66
CA PRO A 90 -6.53 -8.32 3.89
C PRO A 90 -6.00 -7.68 2.60
N PHE A 91 -5.96 -8.43 1.49
CA PHE A 91 -5.43 -7.96 0.21
C PHE A 91 -6.38 -6.96 -0.46
N LYS A 92 -7.67 -7.32 -0.61
CA LYS A 92 -8.66 -6.50 -1.33
C LYS A 92 -9.22 -5.35 -0.50
N ASP A 93 -9.38 -5.54 0.83
CA ASP A 93 -10.09 -4.57 1.67
C ASP A 93 -9.16 -3.67 2.47
N THR A 94 -7.89 -4.05 2.65
CA THR A 94 -6.93 -3.27 3.45
C THR A 94 -5.72 -2.86 2.63
N ALA A 95 -4.86 -3.80 2.22
CA ALA A 95 -3.56 -3.48 1.64
C ALA A 95 -3.67 -2.84 0.25
N GLY A 96 -4.45 -3.43 -0.66
CA GLY A 96 -4.63 -2.95 -2.04
C GLY A 96 -5.07 -1.47 -2.10
N PRO A 97 -6.20 -1.10 -1.48
CA PRO A 97 -6.66 0.29 -1.44
C PRO A 97 -5.70 1.22 -0.70
N SER A 98 -5.08 0.75 0.40
CA SER A 98 -4.20 1.60 1.22
C SER A 98 -2.91 1.99 0.52
N ILE A 99 -2.37 1.14 -0.37
CA ILE A 99 -1.16 1.46 -1.15
C ILE A 99 -1.38 2.70 -2.02
N ASN A 100 -2.55 2.83 -2.65
CA ASN A 100 -2.85 4.02 -3.46
C ASN A 100 -2.83 5.30 -2.62
N THR A 101 -3.50 5.27 -1.46
CA THR A 101 -3.52 6.40 -0.52
C THR A 101 -2.13 6.72 0.00
N LEU A 102 -1.32 5.70 0.32
CA LEU A 102 0.06 5.87 0.78
C LEU A 102 0.90 6.64 -0.25
N LEU A 103 0.83 6.26 -1.53
CA LEU A 103 1.57 6.90 -2.61
C LEU A 103 1.16 8.37 -2.80
N VAL A 104 -0.13 8.66 -2.71
CA VAL A 104 -0.65 10.03 -2.78
C VAL A 104 -0.14 10.87 -1.61
N VAL A 105 -0.19 10.35 -0.38
CA VAL A 105 0.30 11.06 0.82
C VAL A 105 1.80 11.30 0.75
N MET A 106 2.59 10.33 0.29
CA MET A 106 4.04 10.50 0.11
C MET A 106 4.35 11.59 -0.93
N SER A 107 3.63 11.59 -2.05
CA SER A 107 3.81 12.57 -3.12
C SER A 107 3.38 13.98 -2.70
N LEU A 108 2.27 14.09 -1.95
CA LEU A 108 1.80 15.34 -1.38
C LEU A 108 2.77 15.87 -0.32
N THR A 109 3.31 15.01 0.54
CA THR A 109 4.30 15.41 1.54
C THR A 109 5.55 15.95 0.85
N ALA A 110 6.06 15.27 -0.18
CA ALA A 110 7.23 15.72 -0.93
C ALA A 110 7.03 17.12 -1.55
N SER A 111 5.84 17.39 -2.13
CA SER A 111 5.55 18.70 -2.73
C SER A 111 5.35 19.79 -1.68
N MET A 112 4.65 19.51 -0.59
CA MET A 112 4.43 20.46 0.50
C MET A 112 5.74 20.90 1.17
N PHE A 113 6.69 19.99 1.35
CA PHE A 113 7.97 20.26 2.01
C PHE A 113 9.09 20.66 1.02
N MET A 114 8.78 20.87 -0.25
CA MET A 114 9.77 21.25 -1.26
C MET A 114 10.53 22.54 -0.89
N GLY A 115 9.82 23.55 -0.37
CA GLY A 115 10.45 24.78 0.11
C GLY A 115 11.46 24.55 1.23
N LEU A 116 11.16 23.64 2.16
CA LEU A 116 12.09 23.23 3.23
C LEU A 116 13.31 22.51 2.66
N ILE A 117 13.09 21.56 1.74
CA ILE A 117 14.17 20.77 1.12
C ILE A 117 15.16 21.68 0.38
N LEU A 118 14.67 22.72 -0.31
CA LEU A 118 15.52 23.67 -1.02
C LEU A 118 16.45 24.48 -0.11
N LEU A 119 16.12 24.65 1.17
CA LEU A 119 17.02 25.31 2.14
C LEU A 119 18.29 24.48 2.39
N PHE A 120 18.24 23.16 2.18
CA PHE A 120 19.37 22.28 2.36
C PHE A 120 20.16 22.17 1.05
N ASN A 121 21.25 22.92 0.96
CA ASN A 121 22.19 22.88 -0.16
C ASN A 121 21.52 23.13 -1.53
N LEU A 122 20.56 24.06 -1.59
CA LEU A 122 19.76 24.39 -2.78
C LEU A 122 19.06 23.17 -3.40
N GLY A 123 18.69 22.18 -2.57
CA GLY A 123 18.01 20.96 -3.01
C GLY A 123 18.95 19.85 -3.49
N LYS A 124 20.27 19.97 -3.31
CA LYS A 124 21.23 18.88 -3.57
C LYS A 124 21.33 17.85 -2.44
N GLY A 125 20.72 18.15 -1.28
CA GLY A 125 20.80 17.30 -0.10
C GLY A 125 22.08 17.51 0.71
N LEU A 126 22.10 16.93 1.91
CA LEU A 126 23.24 16.94 2.83
C LEU A 126 24.36 15.99 2.41
N ILE A 127 24.02 14.85 1.81
CA ILE A 127 24.97 13.85 1.32
C ILE A 127 25.15 14.10 -0.18
N VAL A 128 26.26 14.74 -0.52
CA VAL A 128 26.64 15.04 -1.90
C VAL A 128 27.64 13.97 -2.35
N PHE A 129 27.31 13.26 -3.44
CA PHE A 129 28.23 12.40 -4.17
C PHE A 129 28.70 13.10 -5.45
#